data_AF-A0A1C6CWV2-F1
#
_entry.id   AF-A0A1C6CWV2-F1
#
_cell.length_a   1.000
_cell.length_b   1.000
_cell.length_c   1.000
_cell.angle_alpha   90.00
_cell.angle_beta   90.00
_cell.angle_gamma   90.00
#
_symmetry.space_group_name_H-M   'P 1'
#
loop_
_entity.id
_entity.type
_entity.pdbx_description
1 polymer ?
#
loop_
_entity_poly.entity_id
_entity_poly.type
_entity_poly.pdbx_seq_one_letter_code
_entity_poly.pdbx_strand_id
1 'polypeptide(L)'
;MIDAAKTSGVGKKWQADMLFPDGARKTVDIDEDKSDILSSGNLVSGLKDNSGNVIPTLVTYSQSGSKYELDQIVMVNSKYAGYDNHTTIPANSYVDDGKIKKADKSTLSYINASATVFVKYGSDDYKVVTGANMKNWSDKNIFSGDMLTDNSDGYPYAKVAFVSTNKNPSSSDKTYAYIFGVENNAKDANNNEYVEYNVWNGTAATTLKVKQSAGSAYAEGTVVEYTLDSDGYADCDTYVYKTNLNRGALTGFAWDGKGKDGNVTIARNGNKNDIIPREIDKDDTMVLFVDTDAKTGVADGSLQTAIKNFDGSGNVTSYQNNVMFYAKDGKTLDVLVVDVTNELDTDVYPD
;
A
#
# COMPACT_ATOMS: atom_id res chain seq x y z
N MET A 1 11.56 13.94 -14.04
CA MET A 1 10.95 15.28 -14.03
C MET A 1 9.47 15.13 -13.72
N ILE A 2 8.96 15.84 -12.72
CA ILE A 2 7.55 15.85 -12.35
C ILE A 2 6.81 16.91 -13.17
N ASP A 3 7.33 18.13 -13.18
CA ASP A 3 6.78 19.29 -13.88
C ASP A 3 7.90 20.21 -14.37
N ALA A 4 7.61 21.08 -15.33
CA ALA A 4 8.51 22.13 -15.80
C ALA A 4 7.74 23.36 -16.31
N ALA A 5 8.19 24.55 -15.88
CA ALA A 5 7.54 25.81 -16.24
C ALA A 5 8.54 26.98 -16.40
N LYS A 6 8.11 28.00 -17.14
CA LYS A 6 8.81 29.30 -17.20
C LYS A 6 8.54 30.10 -15.93
N THR A 7 9.59 30.65 -15.35
CA THR A 7 9.50 31.62 -14.26
C THR A 7 9.11 33.02 -14.76
N SER A 8 8.53 33.84 -13.88
CA SER A 8 8.23 35.25 -14.14
C SER A 8 9.41 36.15 -13.74
N GLY A 9 9.73 37.14 -14.59
CA GLY A 9 10.82 38.10 -14.32
C GLY A 9 11.63 38.49 -15.55
N VAL A 10 12.58 39.40 -15.35
CA VAL A 10 13.55 39.81 -16.39
C VAL A 10 14.59 38.71 -16.55
N GLY A 11 14.80 38.24 -17.80
CA GLY A 11 15.67 37.10 -18.10
C GLY A 11 15.06 35.73 -17.80
N LYS A 12 13.73 35.61 -18.01
CA LYS A 12 12.90 34.39 -17.81
C LYS A 12 13.72 33.10 -17.91
N LYS A 13 13.69 32.30 -16.84
CA LYS A 13 14.39 31.01 -16.76
C LYS A 13 13.38 29.88 -16.66
N TRP A 14 13.68 28.73 -17.25
CA TRP A 14 12.94 27.51 -16.99
C TRP A 14 13.33 26.90 -15.64
N GLN A 15 12.34 26.39 -14.91
CA GLN A 15 12.53 25.58 -13.71
C GLN A 15 11.79 24.25 -13.85
N ALA A 16 12.32 23.21 -13.21
CA ALA A 16 11.70 21.90 -13.16
C ALA A 16 11.54 21.42 -11.71
N ASP A 17 10.41 20.77 -11.41
CA ASP A 17 10.24 19.97 -10.21
C ASP A 17 10.80 18.56 -10.46
N MET A 18 11.79 18.17 -9.67
CA MET A 18 12.59 16.96 -9.88
C MET A 18 12.54 16.06 -8.64
N LEU A 19 12.23 14.79 -8.86
CA LEU A 19 12.46 13.72 -7.91
C LEU A 19 13.76 13.00 -8.28
N PHE A 20 14.70 12.93 -7.33
CA PHE A 20 16.02 12.34 -7.52
C PHE A 20 16.06 10.88 -7.04
N PRO A 21 17.04 10.06 -7.50
CA PRO A 21 17.16 8.65 -7.12
C PRO A 21 17.28 8.38 -5.61
N ASP A 22 17.74 9.37 -4.83
CA ASP A 22 17.84 9.31 -3.37
C ASP A 22 16.52 9.62 -2.65
N GLY A 23 15.45 9.89 -3.40
CA GLY A 23 14.14 10.28 -2.89
C GLY A 23 13.98 11.77 -2.64
N ALA A 24 15.02 12.59 -2.84
CA ALA A 24 14.89 14.03 -2.65
C ALA A 24 14.03 14.67 -3.76
N ARG A 25 13.05 15.50 -3.39
CA ARG A 25 12.28 16.34 -4.33
C ARG A 25 12.77 17.79 -4.26
N LYS A 26 13.10 18.40 -5.39
CA LYS A 26 13.62 19.78 -5.47
C LYS A 26 13.14 20.48 -6.73
N THR A 27 12.90 21.78 -6.62
CA THR A 27 12.82 22.67 -7.78
C THR A 27 14.24 23.07 -8.21
N VAL A 28 14.55 22.91 -9.50
CA VAL A 28 15.86 23.21 -10.07
C VAL A 28 15.77 24.19 -11.24
N ASP A 29 16.80 25.01 -11.42
CA ASP A 29 16.96 25.87 -12.60
C ASP A 29 17.47 25.04 -13.79
N ILE A 30 16.82 25.17 -14.95
CA ILE A 30 17.19 24.47 -16.18
C ILE A 30 18.24 25.28 -16.95
N ASP A 31 19.24 24.60 -17.50
CA ASP A 31 20.17 25.17 -18.49
C ASP A 31 19.55 25.11 -19.89
N GLU A 32 18.83 26.16 -20.27
CA GLU A 32 18.05 26.24 -21.51
C GLU A 32 18.88 26.07 -22.78
N ASP A 33 20.16 26.43 -22.74
CA ASP A 33 21.05 26.37 -23.90
C ASP A 33 21.55 24.94 -24.18
N LYS A 34 21.41 24.02 -23.22
CA LYS A 34 21.91 22.65 -23.30
C LYS A 34 20.82 21.58 -23.23
N SER A 35 19.72 21.87 -22.53
CA SER A 35 18.67 20.90 -22.23
C SER A 35 17.81 20.61 -23.46
N ASP A 36 17.74 19.36 -23.90
CA ASP A 36 16.94 18.97 -25.07
C ASP A 36 15.43 18.83 -24.78
N ILE A 37 15.03 18.91 -23.50
CA ILE A 37 13.60 18.94 -23.11
C ILE A 37 12.92 20.25 -23.57
N LEU A 38 13.71 21.25 -24.00
CA LEU A 38 13.25 22.50 -24.57
C LEU A 38 13.57 22.57 -26.06
N SER A 39 12.60 22.99 -26.86
CA SER A 39 12.75 23.32 -28.28
C SER A 39 12.20 24.70 -28.56
N SER A 40 13.02 25.55 -29.19
CA SER A 40 12.69 26.95 -29.48
C SER A 40 12.18 27.72 -28.24
N GLY A 41 12.83 27.47 -27.09
CA GLY A 41 12.49 28.10 -25.81
C GLY A 41 11.18 27.61 -25.18
N ASN A 42 10.58 26.52 -25.65
CA ASN A 42 9.38 25.91 -25.08
C ASN A 42 9.59 24.43 -24.75
N LEU A 43 8.94 23.91 -23.72
CA LEU A 43 8.94 22.47 -23.45
C LEU A 43 8.45 21.68 -24.67
N VAL A 44 9.18 20.62 -25.02
CA VAL A 44 8.87 19.74 -26.14
C VAL A 44 7.45 19.17 -26.01
N SER A 45 6.71 19.11 -27.12
CA SER A 45 5.29 18.73 -27.12
C SER A 45 5.03 17.32 -26.58
N GLY A 46 5.97 16.39 -26.76
CA GLY A 46 5.88 15.02 -26.25
C GLY A 46 5.94 14.91 -24.73
N LEU A 47 6.33 15.97 -24.03
CA LEU A 47 6.36 16.05 -22.56
C LEU A 47 5.07 16.67 -22.00
N LYS A 48 4.04 16.85 -22.84
CA LYS A 48 2.75 17.40 -22.45
C LYS A 48 1.61 16.51 -22.88
N ASP A 49 0.56 16.49 -22.08
CA ASP A 49 -0.71 15.88 -22.46
C ASP A 49 -1.47 16.77 -23.46
N ASN A 50 -2.62 16.27 -23.94
CA ASN A 50 -3.48 17.00 -24.88
C ASN A 50 -4.09 18.28 -24.28
N SER A 51 -4.06 18.44 -22.96
CA SER A 51 -4.51 19.62 -22.23
C SER A 51 -3.37 20.62 -21.98
N GLY A 52 -2.14 20.27 -22.38
CA GLY A 52 -0.95 21.10 -22.21
C GLY A 52 -0.28 20.99 -20.84
N ASN A 53 -0.75 20.07 -19.98
CA ASN A 53 -0.11 19.78 -18.68
C ASN A 53 1.16 18.96 -18.91
N VAL A 54 2.18 19.16 -18.08
CA VAL A 54 3.41 18.37 -18.17
C VAL A 54 3.14 16.93 -17.73
N ILE A 55 3.67 15.98 -18.50
CA ILE A 55 3.62 14.57 -18.16
C ILE A 55 4.87 14.23 -17.34
N PRO A 56 4.73 13.66 -16.13
CA PRO A 56 5.86 13.15 -15.39
C PRO A 56 6.65 12.14 -16.23
N THR A 57 7.94 12.41 -16.44
CA THR A 57 8.77 11.70 -17.43
C THR A 57 10.18 11.45 -16.88
N LEU A 58 10.75 10.29 -17.21
CA LEU A 58 12.17 10.02 -16.98
C LEU A 58 13.03 10.88 -17.90
N VAL A 59 14.03 11.54 -17.32
CA VAL A 59 15.00 12.38 -18.04
C VAL A 59 16.39 12.05 -17.53
N THR A 60 17.42 12.23 -18.36
CA THR A 60 18.79 12.31 -17.87
C THR A 60 19.05 13.70 -17.32
N TYR A 61 20.00 13.80 -16.38
CA TYR A 61 20.41 15.10 -15.86
C TYR A 61 21.92 15.17 -15.67
N SER A 62 22.47 16.34 -15.91
CA SER A 62 23.82 16.72 -15.48
C SER A 62 23.75 18.10 -14.80
N GLN A 63 24.64 18.35 -13.84
CA GLN A 63 24.67 19.64 -13.13
C GLN A 63 25.95 20.40 -13.50
N SER A 64 25.78 21.63 -13.99
CA SER A 64 26.86 22.54 -14.30
C SER A 64 26.70 23.83 -13.49
N GLY A 65 27.42 23.93 -12.37
CA GLY A 65 27.23 25.01 -11.41
C GLY A 65 25.86 24.93 -10.73
N SER A 66 25.05 26.00 -10.83
CA SER A 66 23.71 26.06 -10.22
C SER A 66 22.57 25.61 -11.14
N LYS A 67 22.85 25.26 -12.39
CA LYS A 67 21.84 24.85 -13.37
C LYS A 67 21.94 23.37 -13.72
N TYR A 68 20.82 22.81 -14.14
CA TYR A 68 20.68 21.43 -14.58
C TYR A 68 20.44 21.37 -16.08
N GLU A 69 21.27 20.61 -16.78
CA GLU A 69 20.99 20.14 -18.13
C GLU A 69 20.08 18.92 -18.00
N LEU A 70 18.89 18.98 -18.60
CA LEU A 70 17.88 17.93 -18.55
C LEU A 70 17.58 17.45 -19.98
N ASP A 71 17.73 16.16 -20.23
CA ASP A 71 17.55 15.60 -21.56
C ASP A 71 16.57 14.42 -21.58
N GLN A 72 15.84 14.31 -22.69
CA GLN A 72 14.95 13.23 -23.03
C GLN A 72 15.75 11.94 -23.20
N ILE A 73 15.14 10.82 -22.82
CA ILE A 73 15.74 9.52 -23.05
C ILE A 73 15.55 9.13 -24.50
N VAL A 74 16.58 9.35 -25.30
CA VAL A 74 16.67 8.96 -26.71
C VAL A 74 17.74 7.90 -26.93
N MET A 75 17.64 7.19 -28.05
CA MET A 75 18.65 6.20 -28.42
C MET A 75 19.92 6.89 -28.94
N VAL A 76 21.04 6.67 -28.27
CA VAL A 76 22.39 7.11 -28.68
C VAL A 76 23.32 5.90 -28.65
N ASN A 77 24.03 5.63 -29.76
CA ASN A 77 24.93 4.47 -29.88
C ASN A 77 24.28 3.14 -29.47
N SER A 78 23.04 2.91 -29.91
CA SER A 78 22.24 1.72 -29.58
C SER A 78 21.93 1.54 -28.09
N LYS A 79 21.99 2.61 -27.30
CA LYS A 79 21.67 2.64 -25.86
C LYS A 79 20.70 3.77 -25.54
N TYR A 80 19.95 3.63 -24.46
CA TYR A 80 19.05 4.65 -23.92
C TYR A 80 19.58 5.07 -22.55
N ALA A 81 20.23 6.24 -22.47
CA ALA A 81 20.91 6.68 -21.25
C ALA A 81 21.88 5.64 -20.65
N GLY A 82 22.53 4.85 -21.52
CA GLY A 82 23.44 3.77 -21.12
C GLY A 82 22.81 2.38 -21.00
N TYR A 83 21.48 2.28 -20.99
CA TYR A 83 20.74 1.01 -20.90
C TYR A 83 20.43 0.40 -22.26
N ASP A 84 20.18 -0.91 -22.31
CA ASP A 84 19.84 -1.61 -23.56
C ASP A 84 18.50 -1.17 -24.16
N ASN A 85 17.46 -1.03 -23.33
CA ASN A 85 16.12 -0.70 -23.83
C ASN A 85 15.46 0.41 -23.01
N HIS A 86 14.69 1.25 -23.70
CA HIS A 86 13.65 2.10 -23.12
C HIS A 86 12.30 1.49 -23.51
N THR A 87 11.49 1.12 -22.53
CA THR A 87 10.26 0.34 -22.75
C THR A 87 9.12 0.94 -21.98
N THR A 88 8.02 1.23 -22.68
CA THR A 88 6.76 1.62 -22.05
C THR A 88 6.14 0.44 -21.32
N ILE A 89 5.74 0.69 -20.08
CA ILE A 89 4.94 -0.20 -19.26
C ILE A 89 3.47 0.08 -19.59
N PRO A 90 2.77 -0.84 -20.28
CA PRO A 90 1.40 -0.62 -20.71
C PRO A 90 0.47 -0.51 -19.50
N ALA A 91 -0.70 0.11 -19.72
CA ALA A 91 -1.77 0.13 -18.73
C ALA A 91 -2.15 -1.27 -18.27
N ASN A 92 -2.62 -1.37 -17.02
CA ASN A 92 -2.99 -2.63 -16.38
C ASN A 92 -1.83 -3.61 -16.18
N SER A 93 -0.59 -3.11 -16.07
CA SER A 93 0.55 -3.93 -15.65
C SER A 93 0.58 -4.11 -14.14
N TYR A 94 1.23 -5.17 -13.67
CA TYR A 94 1.31 -5.53 -12.26
C TYR A 94 2.60 -6.31 -11.96
N VAL A 95 2.91 -6.50 -10.68
CA VAL A 95 4.00 -7.37 -10.25
C VAL A 95 3.46 -8.74 -9.85
N ASP A 96 4.12 -9.79 -10.32
CA ASP A 96 3.85 -11.17 -9.93
C ASP A 96 5.12 -11.99 -10.07
N ASP A 97 5.47 -12.74 -9.01
CA ASP A 97 6.70 -13.54 -8.93
C ASP A 97 7.98 -12.71 -9.27
N GLY A 98 8.06 -11.50 -8.70
CA GLY A 98 9.19 -10.58 -8.87
C GLY A 98 9.40 -10.06 -10.30
N LYS A 99 8.38 -10.18 -11.16
CA LYS A 99 8.39 -9.76 -12.58
C LYS A 99 7.30 -8.73 -12.83
N ILE A 100 7.56 -7.81 -13.75
CA ILE A 100 6.52 -6.93 -14.31
C ILE A 100 5.78 -7.74 -15.36
N LYS A 101 4.48 -7.95 -15.17
CA LYS A 101 3.58 -8.63 -16.10
C LYS A 101 2.61 -7.66 -16.74
N LYS A 102 2.23 -7.96 -17.98
CA LYS A 102 1.14 -7.28 -18.69
C LYS A 102 -0.20 -7.88 -18.26
N ALA A 103 -1.30 -7.20 -18.61
CA ALA A 103 -2.66 -7.70 -18.39
C ALA A 103 -2.92 -9.09 -19.02
N ASP A 104 -2.23 -9.43 -20.11
CA ASP A 104 -2.27 -10.75 -20.76
C ASP A 104 -1.48 -11.86 -20.02
N LYS A 105 -0.93 -11.54 -18.83
CA LYS A 105 -0.10 -12.39 -17.95
C LYS A 105 1.28 -12.74 -18.50
N SER A 106 1.66 -12.25 -19.69
CA SER A 106 3.03 -12.45 -20.18
C SER A 106 4.01 -11.49 -19.49
N THR A 107 5.25 -11.96 -19.35
CA THR A 107 6.31 -11.20 -18.68
C THR A 107 6.79 -10.08 -19.61
N LEU A 108 6.77 -8.85 -19.10
CA LEU A 108 7.35 -7.69 -19.78
C LEU A 108 8.83 -7.56 -19.45
N SER A 109 9.18 -7.63 -18.16
CA SER A 109 10.56 -7.53 -17.68
C SER A 109 10.72 -8.16 -16.30
N TYR A 110 11.92 -8.62 -16.02
CA TYR A 110 12.36 -8.99 -14.68
C TYR A 110 12.78 -7.73 -13.91
N ILE A 111 12.63 -7.74 -12.59
CA ILE A 111 13.03 -6.59 -11.77
C ILE A 111 14.44 -6.83 -11.23
N ASN A 112 15.37 -5.89 -11.44
CA ASN A 112 16.64 -5.94 -10.72
C ASN A 112 16.43 -5.49 -9.26
N ALA A 113 16.97 -6.20 -8.28
CA ALA A 113 16.77 -5.84 -6.86
C ALA A 113 17.31 -4.44 -6.53
N SER A 114 18.39 -4.01 -7.21
CA SER A 114 18.97 -2.67 -7.05
C SER A 114 18.37 -1.63 -7.98
N ALA A 115 17.24 -1.92 -8.65
CA ALA A 115 16.60 -0.95 -9.52
C ALA A 115 16.13 0.28 -8.72
N THR A 116 16.17 1.45 -9.36
CA THR A 116 15.54 2.67 -8.83
C THR A 116 14.16 2.82 -9.42
N VAL A 117 13.12 2.87 -8.58
CA VAL A 117 11.72 2.94 -9.04
C VAL A 117 11.10 4.23 -8.52
N PHE A 118 10.85 5.16 -9.43
CA PHE A 118 10.09 6.37 -9.18
C PHE A 118 8.60 6.05 -9.26
N VAL A 119 7.86 6.34 -8.20
CA VAL A 119 6.44 6.03 -8.09
C VAL A 119 5.67 7.32 -8.00
N LYS A 120 4.71 7.52 -8.91
CA LYS A 120 3.60 8.44 -8.73
C LYS A 120 2.40 7.63 -8.25
N TYR A 121 1.79 8.05 -7.16
CA TYR A 121 0.58 7.45 -6.62
C TYR A 121 -0.45 8.53 -6.25
N GLY A 122 -1.71 8.13 -6.08
CA GLY A 122 -2.78 9.08 -5.82
C GLY A 122 -2.89 10.19 -6.88
N SER A 123 -3.31 11.39 -6.45
CA SER A 123 -3.42 12.55 -7.35
C SER A 123 -2.05 13.16 -7.67
N ASP A 124 -1.19 13.38 -6.66
CA ASP A 124 0.06 14.14 -6.80
C ASP A 124 1.17 13.70 -5.82
N ASP A 125 1.12 12.46 -5.33
CA ASP A 125 2.12 11.94 -4.39
C ASP A 125 3.22 11.17 -5.13
N TYR A 126 4.45 11.31 -4.62
CA TYR A 126 5.63 10.71 -5.25
C TYR A 126 6.60 10.13 -4.23
N LYS A 127 7.18 8.97 -4.54
CA LYS A 127 8.26 8.36 -3.76
C LYS A 127 9.28 7.64 -4.65
N VAL A 128 10.41 7.27 -4.08
CA VAL A 128 11.38 6.37 -4.71
C VAL A 128 11.49 5.11 -3.87
N VAL A 129 11.41 3.95 -4.53
CA VAL A 129 11.64 2.64 -3.90
C VAL A 129 12.69 1.85 -4.66
N THR A 130 13.20 0.79 -4.03
CA THR A 130 14.11 -0.15 -4.69
C THR A 130 13.34 -1.18 -5.50
N GLY A 131 14.00 -1.80 -6.47
CA GLY A 131 13.44 -2.95 -7.18
C GLY A 131 13.16 -4.13 -6.25
N ALA A 132 13.93 -4.30 -5.15
CA ALA A 132 13.63 -5.29 -4.12
C ALA A 132 12.26 -5.03 -3.46
N ASN A 133 11.93 -3.76 -3.17
CA ASN A 133 10.60 -3.40 -2.68
C ASN A 133 9.52 -3.67 -3.74
N MET A 134 9.76 -3.25 -4.99
CA MET A 134 8.81 -3.44 -6.09
C MET A 134 8.50 -4.91 -6.36
N LYS A 135 9.48 -5.82 -6.24
CA LYS A 135 9.28 -7.26 -6.43
C LYS A 135 8.22 -7.86 -5.53
N ASN A 136 8.03 -7.27 -4.36
CA ASN A 136 7.07 -7.74 -3.39
C ASN A 136 5.71 -7.09 -3.61
N TRP A 137 5.51 -6.19 -4.59
CA TRP A 137 4.20 -5.57 -4.74
C TRP A 137 3.10 -6.58 -5.03
N SER A 138 1.95 -6.39 -4.39
CA SER A 138 0.75 -7.18 -4.70
C SER A 138 0.40 -7.04 -6.18
N ASP A 139 -0.04 -8.14 -6.79
CA ASP A 139 -0.60 -8.19 -8.15
C ASP A 139 -1.86 -7.32 -8.34
N LYS A 140 -2.47 -6.89 -7.23
CA LYS A 140 -3.57 -5.90 -7.19
C LYS A 140 -3.09 -4.46 -7.37
N ASN A 141 -1.80 -4.19 -7.22
CA ASN A 141 -1.22 -2.88 -7.49
C ASN A 141 -1.02 -2.73 -8.99
N ILE A 142 -2.02 -2.12 -9.63
CA ILE A 142 -2.04 -1.88 -11.06
C ILE A 142 -1.32 -0.57 -11.38
N PHE A 143 -0.43 -0.61 -12.36
CA PHE A 143 0.35 0.56 -12.79
C PHE A 143 0.60 0.59 -14.30
N SER A 144 1.10 1.74 -14.75
CA SER A 144 1.66 2.00 -16.08
C SER A 144 2.90 2.89 -15.93
N GLY A 145 3.62 3.16 -17.01
CA GLY A 145 4.75 4.09 -16.99
C GLY A 145 5.82 3.74 -18.00
N ASP A 146 7.09 3.95 -17.66
CA ASP A 146 8.24 3.68 -18.53
C ASP A 146 9.40 3.10 -17.73
N MET A 147 10.25 2.31 -18.38
CA MET A 147 11.43 1.72 -17.75
C MET A 147 12.64 1.66 -18.67
N LEU A 148 13.80 1.66 -18.05
CA LEU A 148 15.09 1.37 -18.64
C LEU A 148 15.57 0.01 -18.18
N THR A 149 15.97 -0.83 -19.13
CA THR A 149 16.33 -2.23 -18.86
C THR A 149 17.68 -2.57 -19.48
N ASP A 150 18.42 -3.45 -18.81
CA ASP A 150 19.58 -4.15 -19.41
C ASP A 150 19.19 -5.60 -19.69
N ASN A 151 19.66 -6.12 -20.82
CA ASN A 151 19.50 -7.52 -21.16
C ASN A 151 20.52 -8.36 -20.40
N SER A 152 20.04 -9.33 -19.62
CA SER A 152 20.85 -10.39 -19.01
C SER A 152 20.24 -11.73 -19.38
N ASP A 153 21.09 -12.67 -19.81
CA ASP A 153 20.67 -14.05 -20.11
C ASP A 153 19.49 -14.13 -21.11
N GLY A 154 19.43 -13.19 -22.05
CA GLY A 154 18.39 -13.11 -23.08
C GLY A 154 17.08 -12.43 -22.66
N TYR A 155 17.01 -11.85 -21.45
CA TYR A 155 15.80 -11.18 -20.94
C TYR A 155 16.10 -9.76 -20.45
N PRO A 156 15.13 -8.82 -20.57
CA PRO A 156 15.27 -7.48 -20.03
C PRO A 156 15.07 -7.44 -18.52
N TYR A 157 16.00 -6.80 -17.81
CA TYR A 157 15.93 -6.53 -16.38
C TYR A 157 15.81 -5.03 -16.12
N ALA A 158 14.70 -4.60 -15.52
CA ALA A 158 14.47 -3.22 -15.11
C ALA A 158 15.56 -2.74 -14.15
N LYS A 159 16.19 -1.61 -14.51
CA LYS A 159 17.23 -0.92 -13.74
C LYS A 159 16.72 0.42 -13.21
N VAL A 160 15.90 1.10 -14.01
CA VAL A 160 15.20 2.32 -13.64
C VAL A 160 13.77 2.20 -14.13
N ALA A 161 12.80 2.58 -13.32
CA ALA A 161 11.41 2.65 -13.75
C ALA A 161 10.75 3.92 -13.21
N PHE A 162 9.88 4.52 -14.00
CA PHE A 162 8.83 5.40 -13.55
C PHE A 162 7.51 4.65 -13.66
N VAL A 163 6.75 4.60 -12.57
CA VAL A 163 5.43 3.99 -12.54
C VAL A 163 4.41 4.97 -11.99
N SER A 164 3.25 5.02 -12.63
CA SER A 164 2.07 5.72 -12.18
C SER A 164 1.01 4.71 -11.78
N THR A 165 0.48 4.87 -10.59
CA THR A 165 -0.60 4.06 -10.03
C THR A 165 -1.58 4.96 -9.30
N ASN A 166 -2.77 4.45 -8.98
CA ASN A 166 -3.79 5.21 -8.27
C ASN A 166 -3.62 5.18 -6.74
N LYS A 167 -2.79 4.29 -6.21
CA LYS A 167 -2.64 4.06 -4.77
C LYS A 167 -1.20 3.75 -4.38
N ASN A 168 -0.87 3.90 -3.11
CA ASN A 168 0.49 3.63 -2.68
C ASN A 168 0.80 2.12 -2.77
N PRO A 169 1.75 1.68 -3.60
CA PRO A 169 2.02 0.26 -3.72
C PRO A 169 2.84 -0.23 -2.51
N SER A 170 2.37 -1.32 -1.89
CA SER A 170 3.02 -2.03 -0.80
C SER A 170 3.57 -3.38 -1.18
N SER A 171 4.60 -3.82 -0.44
CA SER A 171 5.02 -5.20 -0.38
C SER A 171 3.86 -6.10 0.08
N SER A 172 3.84 -7.34 -0.41
CA SER A 172 2.84 -8.39 -0.24
C SER A 172 2.63 -8.81 1.20
N ASP A 173 3.49 -8.35 2.11
CA ASP A 173 3.33 -8.48 3.55
C ASP A 173 2.22 -7.51 4.00
N LYS A 174 0.97 -7.93 3.83
CA LYS A 174 -0.22 -7.19 4.27
C LYS A 174 -0.05 -6.86 5.75
N THR A 175 0.13 -5.58 6.09
CA THR A 175 0.19 -5.17 7.49
C THR A 175 -1.21 -4.78 7.91
N TYR A 176 -1.75 -5.47 8.92
CA TYR A 176 -3.07 -5.19 9.45
C TYR A 176 -2.97 -4.54 10.82
N ALA A 177 -3.96 -3.72 11.16
CA ALA A 177 -4.06 -3.08 12.45
C ALA A 177 -5.52 -3.00 12.92
N TYR A 178 -5.75 -3.35 14.19
CA TYR A 178 -7.01 -3.11 14.88
C TYR A 178 -7.02 -1.73 15.53
N ILE A 179 -8.08 -0.94 15.33
CA ILE A 179 -8.21 0.43 15.85
C ILE A 179 -8.91 0.43 17.22
N PHE A 180 -8.19 0.88 18.24
CA PHE A 180 -8.69 1.09 19.61
C PHE A 180 -9.14 2.53 19.89
N GLY A 181 -8.65 3.50 19.13
CA GLY A 181 -8.95 4.90 19.39
C GLY A 181 -8.68 5.78 18.20
N VAL A 182 -9.38 6.91 18.16
CA VAL A 182 -9.37 7.88 17.07
C VAL A 182 -9.16 9.27 17.65
N GLU A 183 -8.09 9.93 17.22
CA GLU A 183 -7.80 11.31 17.55
C GLU A 183 -8.02 12.18 16.31
N ASN A 184 -9.18 12.83 16.30
CA ASN A 184 -9.60 13.74 15.25
C ASN A 184 -9.09 15.16 15.56
N ASN A 185 -8.66 15.89 14.52
CA ASN A 185 -8.12 17.28 14.53
C ASN A 185 -6.59 17.44 14.56
N ALA A 186 -5.83 16.42 14.16
CA ALA A 186 -4.39 16.55 14.01
C ALA A 186 -4.03 17.34 12.74
N LYS A 187 -2.95 18.13 12.81
CA LYS A 187 -2.43 18.91 11.69
C LYS A 187 -0.92 18.80 11.59
N ASP A 188 -0.42 18.65 10.37
CA ASP A 188 1.02 18.60 10.12
C ASP A 188 1.65 20.00 10.20
N ALA A 189 2.98 20.08 10.02
CA ALA A 189 3.71 21.35 10.03
C ALA A 189 3.25 22.34 8.93
N ASN A 190 2.60 21.84 7.88
CA ASN A 190 2.06 22.61 6.77
C ASN A 190 0.55 22.90 6.94
N ASN A 191 -0.02 22.61 8.12
CA ASN A 191 -1.43 22.79 8.45
C ASN A 191 -2.39 21.92 7.61
N ASN A 192 -1.91 20.80 7.04
CA ASN A 192 -2.75 19.79 6.42
C ASN A 192 -3.39 18.91 7.50
N GLU A 193 -4.67 18.58 7.32
CA GLU A 193 -5.41 17.74 8.24
C GLU A 193 -5.04 16.26 8.08
N TYR A 194 -5.00 15.56 9.21
CA TYR A 194 -4.89 14.11 9.26
C TYR A 194 -5.58 13.56 10.52
N VAL A 195 -5.78 12.24 10.56
CA VAL A 195 -6.34 11.53 11.72
C VAL A 195 -5.28 10.59 12.30
N GLU A 196 -5.16 10.57 13.62
CA GLU A 196 -4.31 9.62 14.35
C GLU A 196 -5.17 8.48 14.90
N TYR A 197 -4.70 7.25 14.71
CA TYR A 197 -5.34 6.05 15.21
C TYR A 197 -4.42 5.32 16.17
N ASN A 198 -4.89 5.07 17.39
CA ASN A 198 -4.23 4.18 18.32
C ASN A 198 -4.58 2.74 17.93
N VAL A 199 -3.58 1.96 17.54
CA VAL A 199 -3.80 0.64 16.94
C VAL A 199 -2.94 -0.45 17.52
N TRP A 200 -3.36 -1.69 17.30
CA TRP A 200 -2.56 -2.89 17.48
C TRP A 200 -2.32 -3.59 16.16
N ASN A 201 -1.05 -3.78 15.80
CA ASN A 201 -0.65 -4.39 14.53
C ASN A 201 -0.34 -5.91 14.64
N GLY A 202 -0.71 -6.54 15.75
CA GLY A 202 -0.38 -7.94 16.05
C GLY A 202 0.90 -8.15 16.85
N THR A 203 1.80 -7.16 16.88
CA THR A 203 3.09 -7.26 17.59
C THR A 203 3.31 -6.15 18.62
N ALA A 204 2.86 -4.94 18.31
CA ALA A 204 3.03 -3.77 19.17
C ALA A 204 1.83 -2.82 19.06
N ALA A 205 1.58 -2.11 20.15
CA ALA A 205 0.70 -0.95 20.14
C ALA A 205 1.45 0.19 19.44
N THR A 206 0.80 0.86 18.50
CA THR A 206 1.40 1.94 17.71
C THR A 206 0.35 2.97 17.31
N THR A 207 0.78 4.03 16.63
CA THR A 207 -0.09 5.07 16.08
C THR A 207 0.03 5.08 14.57
N LEU A 208 -1.11 5.06 13.86
CA LEU A 208 -1.18 5.31 12.43
C LEU A 208 -1.65 6.73 12.16
N LYS A 209 -0.98 7.42 11.24
CA LYS A 209 -1.39 8.76 10.77
C LYS A 209 -1.96 8.63 9.38
N VAL A 210 -3.22 8.97 9.16
CA VAL A 210 -3.84 8.86 7.82
C VAL A 210 -4.27 10.23 7.35
N LYS A 211 -3.88 10.60 6.12
CA LYS A 211 -4.24 11.88 5.48
C LYS A 211 -5.72 11.87 5.09
N GLN A 212 -6.58 12.24 6.03
CA GLN A 212 -8.03 12.29 5.84
C GLN A 212 -8.68 13.28 6.80
N SER A 213 -9.90 13.71 6.47
CA SER A 213 -10.69 14.56 7.36
C SER A 213 -11.29 13.78 8.53
N ALA A 214 -11.55 14.47 9.64
CA ALA A 214 -12.23 13.90 10.81
C ALA A 214 -13.61 13.29 10.50
N GLY A 215 -14.34 13.87 9.53
CA GLY A 215 -15.65 13.35 9.10
C GLY A 215 -15.58 12.02 8.34
N SER A 216 -14.39 11.63 7.89
CA SER A 216 -14.13 10.36 7.21
C SER A 216 -13.38 9.36 8.09
N ALA A 217 -13.16 9.70 9.37
CA ALA A 217 -12.42 8.87 10.32
C ALA A 217 -13.00 7.46 10.44
N TYR A 218 -12.11 6.46 10.49
CA TYR A 218 -12.51 5.08 10.78
C TYR A 218 -12.98 4.97 12.22
N ALA A 219 -14.01 4.17 12.46
CA ALA A 219 -14.54 3.96 13.80
C ALA A 219 -13.65 2.98 14.60
N GLU A 220 -13.70 3.11 15.92
CA GLU A 220 -13.17 2.10 16.84
C GLU A 220 -13.75 0.70 16.53
N GLY A 221 -12.88 -0.31 16.62
CA GLY A 221 -13.19 -1.69 16.24
C GLY A 221 -13.06 -1.99 14.74
N THR A 222 -12.53 -1.05 13.97
CA THR A 222 -12.16 -1.28 12.57
C THR A 222 -10.82 -2.01 12.48
N VAL A 223 -10.68 -2.91 11.49
CA VAL A 223 -9.37 -3.43 11.09
C VAL A 223 -8.98 -2.81 9.75
N VAL A 224 -7.78 -2.23 9.68
CA VAL A 224 -7.24 -1.67 8.44
C VAL A 224 -6.09 -2.53 7.94
N GLU A 225 -6.07 -2.79 6.64
CA GLU A 225 -4.84 -3.14 5.93
C GLU A 225 -4.14 -1.82 5.60
N TYR A 226 -2.86 -1.69 5.92
CA TYR A 226 -2.15 -0.43 5.75
C TYR A 226 -0.71 -0.59 5.28
N THR A 227 -0.20 0.51 4.75
CA THR A 227 1.15 0.64 4.22
C THR A 227 1.69 1.98 4.67
N LEU A 228 2.96 2.05 5.09
CA LEU A 228 3.57 3.31 5.51
C LEU A 228 4.29 3.97 4.34
N ASP A 229 3.95 5.24 4.10
CA ASP A 229 4.65 6.15 3.21
C ASP A 229 5.99 6.58 3.82
N SER A 230 6.89 7.09 2.98
CA SER A 230 8.19 7.61 3.43
C SER A 230 8.08 8.81 4.36
N ASP A 231 6.95 9.50 4.36
CA ASP A 231 6.65 10.62 5.27
C ASP A 231 6.00 10.17 6.59
N GLY A 232 5.80 8.85 6.77
CA GLY A 232 5.23 8.25 7.97
C GLY A 232 3.70 8.21 8.01
N TYR A 233 3.02 8.63 6.95
CA TYR A 233 1.57 8.48 6.84
C TYR A 233 1.21 7.07 6.34
N ALA A 234 0.10 6.54 6.84
CA ALA A 234 -0.46 5.27 6.42
C ALA A 234 -1.45 5.48 5.28
N ASP A 235 -1.31 4.68 4.22
CA ASP A 235 -2.35 4.45 3.22
C ASP A 235 -3.16 3.22 3.65
N CYS A 236 -4.42 3.44 4.01
CA CYS A 236 -5.32 2.44 4.58
C CYS A 236 -6.36 2.03 3.52
N ASP A 237 -5.99 1.06 2.71
CA ASP A 237 -6.75 0.62 1.55
C ASP A 237 -7.86 -0.37 2.01
N THR A 238 -8.92 0.13 2.62
CA THR A 238 -10.30 -0.32 2.34
C THR A 238 -10.79 -1.77 2.65
N TYR A 239 -10.05 -2.71 3.25
CA TYR A 239 -10.50 -4.12 3.18
C TYR A 239 -11.15 -4.80 4.40
N VAL A 240 -11.03 -4.29 5.63
CA VAL A 240 -11.70 -4.93 6.80
C VAL A 240 -12.39 -3.91 7.72
N TYR A 241 -13.17 -3.02 7.11
CA TYR A 241 -14.04 -2.12 7.85
C TYR A 241 -14.91 -2.88 8.85
N LYS A 242 -15.23 -2.24 9.97
CA LYS A 242 -16.16 -2.75 10.98
C LYS A 242 -17.44 -3.33 10.38
N THR A 243 -17.91 -2.78 9.25
CA THR A 243 -19.09 -3.23 8.50
C THR A 243 -18.90 -4.55 7.75
N ASN A 244 -17.67 -4.91 7.39
CA ASN A 244 -17.32 -6.13 6.67
C ASN A 244 -16.93 -7.27 7.63
N LEU A 245 -16.54 -6.92 8.85
CA LEU A 245 -16.26 -7.88 9.91
C LEU A 245 -17.56 -8.55 10.35
N ASN A 246 -17.59 -9.87 10.26
CA ASN A 246 -18.65 -10.67 10.82
C ASN A 246 -18.33 -10.97 12.27
N ARG A 247 -19.32 -10.83 13.14
CA ARG A 247 -19.22 -11.26 14.53
C ARG A 247 -19.51 -12.75 14.65
N GLY A 248 -18.79 -13.43 15.53
CA GLY A 248 -19.03 -14.84 15.78
C GLY A 248 -18.41 -15.35 17.07
N ALA A 249 -18.61 -16.64 17.28
CA ALA A 249 -18.12 -17.37 18.42
C ALA A 249 -17.30 -18.58 17.96
N LEU A 250 -16.04 -18.68 18.39
CA LEU A 250 -15.16 -19.79 18.05
C LEU A 250 -15.65 -21.07 18.75
N THR A 251 -16.12 -22.07 18.01
CA THR A 251 -16.65 -23.32 18.59
C THR A 251 -15.65 -24.47 18.61
N GLY A 252 -14.52 -24.31 17.91
CA GLY A 252 -13.46 -25.30 17.82
C GLY A 252 -12.37 -24.85 16.87
N PHE A 253 -11.14 -25.33 17.09
CA PHE A 253 -9.97 -24.97 16.29
C PHE A 253 -8.93 -26.07 16.28
N ALA A 254 -8.12 -26.08 15.22
CA ALA A 254 -6.93 -26.91 15.03
C ALA A 254 -5.81 -26.01 14.50
N TRP A 255 -5.28 -25.15 15.37
CA TRP A 255 -4.20 -24.20 15.10
C TRP A 255 -3.42 -23.96 16.39
N ASP A 256 -2.09 -24.04 16.33
CA ASP A 256 -1.20 -23.99 17.51
C ASP A 256 -0.46 -22.65 17.67
N GLY A 257 -0.75 -21.66 16.81
CA GLY A 257 -0.14 -20.33 16.86
C GLY A 257 1.31 -20.26 16.38
N LYS A 258 1.90 -21.37 15.90
CA LYS A 258 3.34 -21.46 15.60
C LYS A 258 3.65 -21.40 14.10
N GLY A 259 2.95 -20.53 13.37
CA GLY A 259 3.18 -20.32 11.94
C GLY A 259 2.86 -21.55 11.09
N LYS A 260 1.78 -22.27 11.44
CA LYS A 260 1.21 -23.36 10.63
C LYS A 260 -0.18 -22.98 10.16
N ASP A 261 -0.60 -23.59 9.06
CA ASP A 261 -1.99 -23.53 8.63
C ASP A 261 -2.88 -24.27 9.64
N GLY A 262 -4.14 -23.88 9.69
CA GLY A 262 -5.09 -24.46 10.62
C GLY A 262 -6.54 -24.30 10.19
N ASN A 263 -7.43 -24.78 11.05
CA ASN A 263 -8.86 -24.68 10.83
C ASN A 263 -9.56 -24.17 12.07
N VAL A 264 -10.66 -23.45 11.86
CA VAL A 264 -11.58 -23.05 12.92
C VAL A 264 -13.02 -23.35 12.54
N THR A 265 -13.87 -23.44 13.54
CA THR A 265 -15.33 -23.45 13.38
C THR A 265 -15.90 -22.26 14.14
N ILE A 266 -16.80 -21.53 13.50
CA ILE A 266 -17.36 -20.29 14.04
C ILE A 266 -18.89 -20.39 13.99
N ALA A 267 -19.55 -20.19 15.13
CA ALA A 267 -20.99 -19.93 15.19
C ALA A 267 -21.24 -18.45 14.85
N ARG A 268 -21.94 -18.17 13.74
CA ARG A 268 -22.19 -16.78 13.31
C ARG A 268 -23.13 -16.08 14.29
N ASN A 269 -22.76 -14.89 14.75
CA ASN A 269 -23.48 -14.14 15.80
C ASN A 269 -23.87 -15.02 17.01
N GLY A 270 -23.02 -15.98 17.39
CA GLY A 270 -23.27 -16.87 18.52
C GLY A 270 -24.37 -17.91 18.28
N ASN A 271 -24.90 -18.03 17.07
CA ASN A 271 -26.02 -18.92 16.76
C ASN A 271 -25.55 -20.38 16.67
N LYS A 272 -26.01 -21.20 17.62
CA LYS A 272 -25.62 -22.62 17.70
C LYS A 272 -25.99 -23.47 16.50
N ASN A 273 -26.97 -23.03 15.71
CA ASN A 273 -27.45 -23.76 14.53
C ASN A 273 -26.75 -23.31 13.24
N ASP A 274 -25.83 -22.33 13.32
CA ASP A 274 -25.17 -21.71 12.19
C ASP A 274 -23.65 -21.70 12.37
N ILE A 275 -23.09 -22.91 12.39
CA ILE A 275 -21.66 -23.17 12.58
C ILE A 275 -21.01 -23.39 11.22
N ILE A 276 -19.99 -22.59 10.93
CA ILE A 276 -19.27 -22.60 9.66
C ILE A 276 -17.80 -22.97 9.86
N PRO A 277 -17.22 -23.86 9.02
CA PRO A 277 -15.79 -24.10 9.00
C PRO A 277 -15.07 -22.96 8.26
N ARG A 278 -13.85 -22.63 8.70
CA ARG A 278 -12.93 -21.69 8.06
C ARG A 278 -11.48 -22.19 8.13
N GLU A 279 -10.67 -21.73 7.19
CA GLU A 279 -9.24 -22.00 7.13
C GLU A 279 -8.44 -20.79 7.64
N ILE A 280 -7.40 -21.07 8.43
CA ILE A 280 -6.33 -20.13 8.74
C ILE A 280 -5.16 -20.55 7.86
N ASP A 281 -4.77 -19.67 6.94
CA ASP A 281 -3.56 -19.80 6.14
C ASP A 281 -2.47 -18.96 6.79
N LYS A 282 -1.32 -19.54 7.12
CA LYS A 282 -0.25 -18.82 7.83
C LYS A 282 0.32 -17.66 7.01
N ASP A 283 0.20 -17.70 5.68
CA ASP A 283 0.75 -16.69 4.76
C ASP A 283 -0.30 -15.62 4.42
N ASP A 284 -1.59 -15.97 4.45
CA ASP A 284 -2.68 -15.09 4.00
C ASP A 284 -3.63 -14.60 5.09
N THR A 285 -3.76 -15.33 6.21
CA THR A 285 -4.65 -14.97 7.33
C THR A 285 -3.90 -14.15 8.38
N MET A 286 -4.38 -12.95 8.65
CA MET A 286 -3.97 -12.22 9.85
C MET A 286 -4.79 -12.66 11.06
N VAL A 287 -4.10 -13.00 12.16
CA VAL A 287 -4.74 -13.26 13.46
C VAL A 287 -4.29 -12.19 14.46
N LEU A 288 -5.25 -11.41 14.98
CA LEU A 288 -5.01 -10.36 15.96
C LEU A 288 -5.66 -10.73 17.30
N PHE A 289 -4.84 -10.83 18.35
CA PHE A 289 -5.34 -10.99 19.71
C PHE A 289 -5.48 -9.63 20.39
N VAL A 290 -6.67 -9.37 20.90
CA VAL A 290 -7.04 -8.09 21.51
C VAL A 290 -7.84 -8.33 22.78
N ASP A 291 -7.81 -7.37 23.68
CA ASP A 291 -8.78 -7.17 24.74
C ASP A 291 -9.59 -5.95 24.35
N THR A 292 -10.82 -6.16 23.86
CA THR A 292 -11.65 -5.07 23.33
C THR A 292 -12.15 -4.13 24.41
N ASP A 293 -12.40 -4.62 25.63
CA ASP A 293 -12.82 -3.81 26.78
C ASP A 293 -11.66 -2.96 27.32
N ALA A 294 -10.49 -3.56 27.52
CA ALA A 294 -9.30 -2.84 27.99
C ALA A 294 -8.62 -1.99 26.89
N LYS A 295 -9.05 -2.14 25.63
CA LYS A 295 -8.49 -1.47 24.45
C LYS A 295 -6.99 -1.72 24.26
N THR A 296 -6.58 -2.98 24.43
CA THR A 296 -5.16 -3.38 24.32
C THR A 296 -4.98 -4.60 23.43
N GLY A 297 -3.80 -4.74 22.85
CA GLY A 297 -3.43 -5.93 22.08
C GLY A 297 -2.54 -6.89 22.87
N VAL A 298 -2.55 -8.16 22.48
CA VAL A 298 -1.80 -9.23 23.16
C VAL A 298 -0.91 -9.95 22.16
N ALA A 299 0.42 -9.86 22.34
CA ALA A 299 1.37 -10.48 21.41
C ALA A 299 1.33 -12.03 21.46
N ASP A 300 1.25 -12.59 22.66
CA ASP A 300 1.28 -14.04 22.90
C ASP A 300 -0.11 -14.63 23.17
N GLY A 301 -1.12 -14.14 22.44
CA GLY A 301 -2.49 -14.63 22.59
C GLY A 301 -2.67 -16.06 22.05
N SER A 302 -3.74 -16.73 22.49
CA SER A 302 -4.08 -18.08 22.04
C SER A 302 -5.57 -18.18 21.71
N LEU A 303 -5.91 -19.02 20.74
CA LEU A 303 -7.32 -19.31 20.46
C LEU A 303 -7.97 -20.01 21.65
N GLN A 304 -9.22 -19.62 21.90
CA GLN A 304 -10.07 -20.21 22.93
C GLN A 304 -11.47 -20.41 22.39
N THR A 305 -12.12 -21.51 22.78
CA THR A 305 -13.51 -21.71 22.43
C THR A 305 -14.40 -20.77 23.25
N ALA A 306 -15.41 -20.21 22.58
CA ALA A 306 -16.40 -19.33 23.15
C ALA A 306 -17.16 -19.94 24.34
N ILE A 307 -17.59 -19.06 25.24
CA ILE A 307 -18.49 -19.40 26.35
C ILE A 307 -19.81 -19.94 25.80
N LYS A 308 -20.31 -21.02 26.38
CA LYS A 308 -21.60 -21.63 26.02
C LYS A 308 -22.71 -21.07 26.90
N ASN A 309 -23.79 -20.62 26.29
CA ASN A 309 -25.02 -20.25 26.99
C ASN A 309 -25.95 -21.46 27.03
N PHE A 310 -26.56 -21.74 28.19
CA PHE A 310 -27.41 -22.92 28.38
C PHE A 310 -28.84 -22.52 28.76
N ASP A 311 -29.81 -23.33 28.35
CA ASP A 311 -31.16 -23.27 28.90
C ASP A 311 -31.22 -23.91 30.30
N GLY A 312 -32.38 -23.81 30.96
CA GLY A 312 -32.62 -24.42 32.27
C GLY A 312 -32.57 -25.96 32.29
N SER A 313 -32.48 -26.61 31.13
CA SER A 313 -32.32 -28.07 30.99
C SER A 313 -30.87 -28.48 30.69
N GLY A 314 -29.93 -27.52 30.62
CA GLY A 314 -28.53 -27.76 30.32
C GLY A 314 -28.22 -27.95 28.84
N ASN A 315 -29.13 -27.61 27.92
CA ASN A 315 -28.82 -27.60 26.49
C ASN A 315 -28.21 -26.26 26.09
N VAL A 316 -27.18 -26.29 25.23
CA VAL A 316 -26.62 -25.06 24.65
C VAL A 316 -27.71 -24.36 23.84
N THR A 317 -27.88 -23.05 24.04
CA THR A 317 -28.84 -22.19 23.31
C THR A 317 -28.12 -21.25 22.35
N SER A 318 -26.97 -20.72 22.75
CA SER A 318 -26.09 -19.87 21.95
C SER A 318 -24.66 -19.94 22.47
N TYR A 319 -23.75 -19.23 21.80
CA TYR A 319 -22.37 -19.03 22.21
C TYR A 319 -22.11 -17.53 22.37
N GLN A 320 -21.27 -17.15 23.33
CA GLN A 320 -20.82 -15.76 23.47
C GLN A 320 -19.92 -15.39 22.29
N ASN A 321 -20.16 -14.24 21.67
CA ASN A 321 -19.31 -13.80 20.58
C ASN A 321 -17.94 -13.39 21.14
N ASN A 322 -16.88 -14.00 20.61
CA ASN A 322 -15.50 -13.77 21.06
C ASN A 322 -14.53 -13.51 19.91
N VAL A 323 -15.03 -13.46 18.66
CA VAL A 323 -14.23 -13.20 17.48
C VAL A 323 -14.94 -12.28 16.49
N MET A 324 -14.16 -11.48 15.78
CA MET A 324 -14.55 -10.82 14.54
C MET A 324 -13.77 -11.43 13.38
N PHE A 325 -14.40 -11.68 12.25
CA PHE A 325 -13.75 -12.36 11.14
C PHE A 325 -14.19 -11.86 9.76
N TYR A 326 -13.28 -11.96 8.79
CA TYR A 326 -13.54 -11.67 7.39
C TYR A 326 -12.90 -12.75 6.52
N ALA A 327 -13.65 -13.21 5.53
CA ALA A 327 -13.22 -14.17 4.51
C ALA A 327 -13.82 -13.75 3.18
N LYS A 328 -13.00 -13.22 2.28
CA LYS A 328 -13.43 -12.72 0.98
C LYS A 328 -13.94 -13.85 0.08
N ASP A 329 -13.29 -15.01 0.11
CA ASP A 329 -13.67 -16.19 -0.66
C ASP A 329 -14.71 -17.08 0.07
N GLY A 330 -15.08 -16.71 1.29
CA GLY A 330 -16.00 -17.43 2.16
C GLY A 330 -15.43 -18.73 2.78
N LYS A 331 -14.15 -19.04 2.59
CA LYS A 331 -13.48 -20.27 3.03
C LYS A 331 -12.24 -19.97 3.88
N THR A 332 -11.25 -19.29 3.31
CA THR A 332 -10.02 -18.91 4.00
C THR A 332 -10.20 -17.54 4.62
N LEU A 333 -9.78 -17.40 5.87
CA LEU A 333 -9.86 -16.13 6.58
C LEU A 333 -8.80 -15.17 6.01
N ASP A 334 -9.19 -13.95 5.70
CA ASP A 334 -8.23 -12.86 5.51
C ASP A 334 -7.84 -12.28 6.87
N VAL A 335 -8.81 -12.15 7.79
CA VAL A 335 -8.63 -11.61 9.14
C VAL A 335 -9.45 -12.38 10.17
N LEU A 336 -8.83 -12.65 11.32
CA LEU A 336 -9.44 -13.13 12.55
C LEU A 336 -8.98 -12.27 13.72
N VAL A 337 -9.89 -11.49 14.30
CA VAL A 337 -9.67 -10.79 15.56
C VAL A 337 -10.26 -11.64 16.68
N VAL A 338 -9.48 -11.88 17.72
CA VAL A 338 -9.84 -12.76 18.84
C VAL A 338 -9.79 -11.95 20.12
N ASP A 339 -10.92 -11.90 20.82
CA ASP A 339 -10.94 -11.34 22.16
C ASP A 339 -10.37 -12.33 23.17
N VAL A 340 -9.31 -11.92 23.87
CA VAL A 340 -8.61 -12.75 24.85
C VAL A 340 -9.40 -12.91 26.16
N THR A 341 -10.38 -12.04 26.41
CA THR A 341 -11.30 -12.14 27.56
C THR A 341 -12.46 -13.11 27.29
N ASN A 342 -12.55 -13.63 26.06
CA ASN A 342 -13.56 -14.58 25.56
C ASN A 342 -14.95 -13.97 25.33
N GLU A 343 -15.03 -12.65 25.24
CA GLU A 343 -16.25 -11.89 24.99
C GLU A 343 -15.88 -10.57 24.27
N LEU A 344 -16.62 -10.21 23.22
CA LEU A 344 -16.44 -8.92 22.56
C LEU A 344 -17.14 -7.81 23.36
N ASP A 345 -16.48 -6.66 23.50
CA ASP A 345 -17.06 -5.46 24.08
C ASP A 345 -18.31 -5.01 23.29
N THR A 346 -19.44 -4.92 23.99
CA THR A 346 -20.73 -4.52 23.45
C THR A 346 -20.84 -3.04 23.14
N ASP A 347 -20.02 -2.18 23.76
CA ASP A 347 -19.96 -0.76 23.43
C ASP A 347 -19.29 -0.54 22.06
N VAL A 348 -18.32 -1.38 21.72
CA VAL A 348 -17.72 -1.42 20.39
C VAL A 348 -18.58 -2.23 19.41
N TYR A 349 -19.11 -3.38 19.80
CA TYR A 349 -19.88 -4.28 18.94
C TYR A 349 -21.27 -4.60 19.52
N PRO A 350 -22.23 -3.66 19.45
CA PRO A 350 -23.56 -3.84 20.04
C PRO A 350 -24.33 -4.99 19.38
N ASP A 351 -25.12 -5.72 20.16
CA ASP A 351 -25.86 -6.92 19.74
C ASP A 351 -26.83 -6.72 18.57
#